data_AF-A0A510X167-F1
#
_entry.id   AF-A0A510X167-F1
#
_cell.length_a   1.000
_cell.length_b   1.000
_cell.length_c   1.000
_cell.angle_alpha   90.00
_cell.angle_beta   90.00
_cell.angle_gamma   90.00
#
_symmetry.space_group_name_H-M   'P 1'
#
loop_
_entity.id
_entity.type
_entity.pdbx_description
1 polymer ?
#
loop_
_entity_poly.entity_id
_entity_poly.type
_entity_poly.pdbx_seq_one_letter_code
_entity_poly.pdbx_strand_id
1 'polypeptide(L)'
;MINLGIIGTGMISRNFVATAEKTNEFKLTAVYSRTEERAKEFGEPFGAQNFFTDLNKFFESEVFSTIYIASPNDLHFQQKTSNFKS
;
A
#
# COMPACT_ATOMS: atom_id res chain seq x y z
N MET A 1 -15.87 9.36 -9.09
CA MET A 1 -15.11 8.40 -8.27
C MET A 1 -13.68 8.43 -8.73
N ILE A 2 -12.75 8.76 -7.84
CA ILE A 2 -11.30 8.77 -8.07
C ILE A 2 -10.79 7.35 -7.85
N ASN A 3 -10.20 6.78 -8.89
CA ASN A 3 -9.60 5.45 -8.81
C ASN A 3 -8.24 5.56 -8.14
N LEU A 4 -8.09 4.84 -7.03
CA LEU A 4 -6.93 4.89 -6.16
C LEU A 4 -6.05 3.66 -6.35
N GLY A 5 -4.75 3.89 -6.50
CA GLY A 5 -3.68 2.92 -6.33
C GLY A 5 -3.01 3.06 -4.96
N ILE A 6 -2.62 1.96 -4.33
CA ILE A 6 -1.89 1.94 -3.05
C ILE A 6 -0.51 1.32 -3.22
N ILE A 7 0.52 2.00 -2.74
CA ILE A 7 1.86 1.45 -2.52
C ILE A 7 2.07 1.31 -1.01
N GLY A 8 2.24 0.07 -0.55
CA GLY A 8 2.47 -0.25 0.87
C GLY A 8 1.23 -0.76 1.58
N THR A 9 1.31 -1.97 2.14
CA THR A 9 0.18 -2.74 2.70
C THR A 9 0.15 -2.73 4.23
N GLY A 10 0.47 -1.58 4.84
CA GLY A 10 0.52 -1.40 6.30
C GLY A 10 -0.83 -1.03 6.94
N MET A 11 -0.85 -0.96 8.27
CA MET A 11 -2.06 -0.56 9.03
C MET A 11 -2.54 0.84 8.65
N ILE A 12 -1.61 1.79 8.42
CA ILE A 12 -1.95 3.16 8.02
C ILE A 12 -2.69 3.17 6.68
N SER A 13 -2.18 2.44 5.68
CA SER A 13 -2.84 2.29 4.38
C SER A 13 -4.24 1.68 4.53
N ARG A 14 -4.40 0.69 5.42
CA ARG A 14 -5.70 0.06 5.67
C ARG A 14 -6.71 1.05 6.26
N ASN A 15 -6.29 1.83 7.24
CA ASN A 15 -7.13 2.87 7.85
C ASN A 15 -7.47 3.98 6.85
N PHE A 16 -6.51 4.36 5.99
CA PHE A 16 -6.72 5.33 4.93
C PHE A 16 -7.80 4.86 3.96
N VAL A 17 -7.65 3.66 3.36
CA VAL A 17 -8.62 3.12 2.41
C VAL A 17 -10.01 3.00 3.06
N ALA A 18 -10.10 2.42 4.26
CA ALA A 18 -11.37 2.26 4.97
C ALA A 18 -12.06 3.61 5.31
N THR A 19 -11.30 4.69 5.43
CA THR A 19 -11.86 6.04 5.66
C THR A 19 -12.22 6.70 4.33
N ALA A 20 -11.36 6.58 3.32
CA ALA A 20 -11.56 7.15 2.00
C ALA A 20 -12.81 6.58 1.33
N GLU A 21 -13.07 5.27 1.43
CA GLU A 21 -14.28 4.66 0.87
C GLU A 21 -15.58 5.21 1.46
N LYS A 22 -15.58 5.61 2.74
CA LYS A 22 -16.76 6.21 3.40
C LYS A 22 -17.16 7.56 2.80
N THR A 23 -16.26 8.22 2.08
CA THR A 23 -16.56 9.49 1.40
C THR A 23 -17.36 9.28 0.11
N ASN A 24 -17.42 8.05 -0.42
CA ASN A 24 -17.90 7.74 -1.78
C ASN A 24 -17.17 8.49 -2.92
N GLU A 25 -16.06 9.17 -2.62
CA GLU A 25 -15.27 9.86 -3.64
C GLU A 25 -14.17 8.96 -4.21
N PHE A 26 -13.68 7.99 -3.43
CA PHE A 26 -12.56 7.11 -3.78
C PHE A 26 -12.99 5.66 -3.93
N LYS A 27 -12.29 4.95 -4.83
CA LYS A 27 -12.39 3.50 -4.97
C LYS A 27 -10.99 2.90 -5.09
N LEU A 28 -10.66 1.92 -4.25
CA LEU A 28 -9.41 1.17 -4.40
C LEU A 28 -9.50 0.27 -5.63
N THR A 29 -8.53 0.39 -6.54
CA THR A 29 -8.52 -0.36 -7.81
C THR A 29 -7.24 -1.15 -8.01
N ALA A 30 -6.12 -0.65 -7.49
CA ALA A 30 -4.81 -1.27 -7.63
C ALA A 30 -4.03 -1.27 -6.31
N VAL A 31 -3.30 -2.35 -6.05
CA VAL A 31 -2.40 -2.47 -4.90
C VAL A 31 -1.05 -2.98 -5.37
N TYR A 32 0.01 -2.27 -4.99
CA TYR A 32 1.37 -2.73 -5.08
C TYR A 32 1.88 -3.25 -3.73
N SER A 33 2.54 -4.40 -3.76
CA SER A 33 3.32 -4.93 -2.64
C SER A 33 4.50 -5.76 -3.15
N ARG A 34 5.45 -6.08 -2.26
CA ARG A 34 6.63 -6.90 -2.62
C ARG A 34 6.26 -8.34 -2.99
N THR A 35 5.09 -8.81 -2.57
CA THR A 35 4.56 -10.13 -2.94
C THR A 35 3.09 -9.97 -3.33
N GLU A 36 2.62 -10.80 -4.26
CA GLU A 36 1.26 -10.72 -4.77
C GLU A 36 0.24 -11.11 -3.70
N GLU A 37 0.57 -12.09 -2.86
CA GLU A 37 -0.27 -12.53 -1.74
C GLU A 37 -0.58 -11.38 -0.80
N ARG A 38 0.43 -10.57 -0.45
CA ARG A 38 0.22 -9.41 0.42
C ARG A 38 -0.60 -8.31 -0.25
N ALA A 39 -0.45 -8.12 -1.55
CA ALA A 39 -1.27 -7.18 -2.30
C ALA A 39 -2.75 -7.61 -2.29
N LYS A 40 -3.01 -8.91 -2.49
CA LYS A 40 -4.35 -9.53 -2.44
C LYS A 40 -4.97 -9.46 -1.04
N GLU A 41 -4.27 -9.93 -0.01
CA GLU A 41 -4.70 -9.87 1.39
C GLU A 41 -5.06 -8.44 1.85
N PHE A 42 -4.38 -7.45 1.28
CA PHE A 42 -4.69 -6.05 1.54
C PHE A 42 -5.91 -5.57 0.75
N GLY A 43 -5.93 -5.78 -0.57
CA GLY A 43 -6.85 -5.11 -1.49
C GLY A 43 -8.18 -5.81 -1.75
N GLU A 44 -8.24 -7.14 -1.71
CA GLU A 44 -9.48 -7.89 -1.98
C GLU A 44 -10.64 -7.51 -1.02
N PRO A 45 -10.42 -7.30 0.31
CA PRO A 45 -11.48 -6.87 1.21
C PRO A 45 -12.10 -5.51 0.86
N PHE A 46 -11.39 -4.69 0.06
CA PHE A 46 -11.82 -3.38 -0.43
C PHE A 46 -12.21 -3.43 -1.93
N GLY A 47 -12.31 -4.62 -2.52
CA GLY A 47 -12.74 -4.80 -3.91
C GLY A 47 -11.71 -4.41 -4.97
N ALA A 48 -10.42 -4.30 -4.61
CA ALA A 48 -9.35 -4.13 -5.59
C ALA A 48 -9.26 -5.37 -6.49
N GLN A 49 -8.94 -5.16 -7.77
CA GLN A 49 -8.86 -6.24 -8.77
C GLN A 49 -7.49 -6.33 -9.43
N ASN A 50 -6.64 -5.33 -9.24
CA ASN A 50 -5.33 -5.25 -9.87
C ASN A 50 -4.24 -5.29 -8.81
N PHE A 51 -3.35 -6.28 -8.91
CA PHE A 51 -2.30 -6.53 -7.94
C PHE A 51 -0.96 -6.54 -8.65
N PHE A 52 -0.01 -5.77 -8.12
CA PHE A 52 1.28 -5.55 -8.76
C PHE A 52 2.41 -5.88 -7.79
N THR A 53 3.43 -6.55 -8.32
CA THR A 53 4.71 -6.79 -7.65
C THR A 53 5.87 -6.04 -8.29
N ASP A 54 5.61 -5.40 -9.42
CA ASP A 54 6.54 -4.57 -10.18
C ASP A 54 6.05 -3.12 -10.16
N LEU A 55 6.90 -2.20 -9.70
CA LEU A 55 6.57 -0.78 -9.59
C LEU A 55 6.39 -0.12 -10.96
N ASN A 56 7.18 -0.49 -11.96
CA ASN A 56 7.08 0.10 -13.29
C ASN A 56 5.73 -0.27 -13.92
N LYS A 57 5.36 -1.57 -13.85
CA LYS A 57 4.03 -2.02 -14.30
C LYS A 57 2.88 -1.37 -13.54
N PHE A 58 3.06 -1.10 -12.24
CA PHE A 58 2.08 -0.38 -11.46
C PHE A 58 1.91 1.06 -11.98
N PHE A 59 3.00 1.81 -12.17
CA PHE A 59 2.95 3.19 -12.65
C PHE A 59 2.47 3.35 -14.10
N GLU A 60 2.66 2.33 -14.93
CA GLU A 60 2.13 2.27 -16.31
C GLU A 60 0.63 1.92 -16.37
N SER A 61 0.01 1.57 -15.24
CA SER A 61 -1.38 1.13 -15.21
C SER A 61 -2.36 2.28 -15.36
N GLU A 62 -3.33 2.12 -16.27
CA GLU A 62 -4.42 3.08 -16.50
C GLU A 62 -5.63 2.87 -15.57
N VAL A 63 -5.57 1.87 -14.67
CA VAL A 63 -6.73 1.50 -13.82
C VAL A 63 -6.98 2.48 -12.67
N PHE A 64 -6.02 3.36 -12.37
CA PHE A 64 -6.09 4.40 -11.35
C PHE A 64 -5.58 5.74 -11.87
N SER A 65 -5.98 6.83 -11.20
CA SER A 65 -5.52 8.19 -11.52
C SER A 65 -4.88 8.91 -10.33
N THR A 66 -4.86 8.27 -9.16
CA THR A 66 -4.28 8.81 -7.94
C THR A 66 -3.60 7.69 -7.16
N ILE A 67 -2.46 7.99 -6.55
CA ILE A 67 -1.66 7.02 -5.78
C ILE A 67 -1.52 7.52 -4.35
N TYR A 68 -1.74 6.64 -3.38
CA TYR A 68 -1.32 6.85 -2.01
C TYR A 68 -0.11 5.96 -1.69
N ILE A 69 0.98 6.60 -1.25
CA ILE A 69 2.25 5.94 -0.96
C ILE A 69 2.44 5.93 0.55
N ALA A 70 2.24 4.76 1.16
CA ALA A 70 2.63 4.50 2.54
C ALA A 70 4.05 3.94 2.55
N SER A 71 5.03 4.83 2.39
CA SER A 71 6.42 4.44 2.66
C SER A 71 6.52 4.03 4.13
N PRO A 72 7.11 2.88 4.46
CA PRO A 72 7.59 2.66 5.81
C PRO A 72 8.53 3.82 6.10
N ASN A 73 8.27 4.57 7.17
CA ASN A 73 9.29 5.43 7.76
C ASN A 73 10.55 4.55 7.91
N ASP A 74 11.65 4.91 7.25
CA ASP A 74 12.98 4.31 7.42
C ASP A 74 13.57 4.50 8.85
N LEU A 75 12.71 4.68 9.88
CA LEU A 75 13.05 5.17 11.22
C LEU A 75 12.84 4.14 12.35
N HIS A 76 12.93 2.84 12.04
CA HIS A 76 13.11 1.80 13.07
C HIS A 76 14.29 0.86 12.78
N PHE A 77 15.29 1.31 12.02
CA PHE A 77 16.52 0.54 11.78
C PHE A 77 17.76 1.32 12.25
N GLN A 78 17.99 1.33 13.57
CA GLN A 78 19.31 1.13 14.21
C GLN A 78 19.27 1.48 15.71
N GLN A 79 18.71 0.58 16.52
CA GLN A 79 19.31 0.30 17.83
C GLN A 79 19.64 -1.20 17.88
N LYS A 80 20.70 -1.56 17.14
CA LYS A 80 21.50 -2.71 17.51
C LYS A 80 22.11 -2.36 18.86
N THR A 81 21.65 -3.03 19.93
CA THR A 81 22.40 -3.11 21.18
C THR A 81 23.71 -3.84 20.88
N SER A 82 24.74 -3.10 20.53
CA SER A 82 26.11 -3.59 20.59
C SER A 82 26.48 -3.81 22.05
N ASN A 83 26.64 -5.09 22.41
CA ASN A 83 27.30 -5.55 23.62
C ASN A 83 28.54 -4.70 23.94
N PHE A 84 28.48 -3.86 24.97
CA PHE A 84 29.67 -3.45 25.70
C PHE A 84 29.94 -4.54 26.74
N LYS A 85 30.91 -5.42 26.45
CA LYS A 85 31.59 -6.19 27.49
C LYS A 85 32.48 -5.21 28.27
N SER A 86 32.27 -5.10 29.58
CA SER A 86 33.30 -4.67 30.52
C SER A 86 34.14 -5.87 30.93
#